data_AF-A0AAU9IB63-F1
#
_entry.id   AF-A0AAU9IB63-F1
#
_cell.length_a   1.000
_cell.length_b   1.000
_cell.length_c   1.000
_cell.angle_alpha   90.00
_cell.angle_beta   90.00
_cell.angle_gamma   90.00
#
_symmetry.space_group_name_H-M   'P 1'
#
loop_
_entity.id
_entity.type
_entity.pdbx_description
1 polymer ?
#
loop_
_entity_poly.entity_id
_entity_poly.type
_entity_poly.pdbx_seq_one_letter_code
_entity_poly.pdbx_strand_id
1 'polypeptide(L)'
;MDNNNNFEVQQIVWAKIRGYPWWPGVIHSIDHRKNESEDEKIFIVYFIGENTHASLTSKYINDFEKFYDQYSKSKNKWLLSCIHIGKQLFDGELDVMDLVNVNDTLIRNRRRSKAKKDECYKTVNEQLINLKLCLEKQINSDTKLNPQKSKDELEKYQDSIIRFIRGIAQQESSVGELCDCLYELSKFDISYQSPIEKLIKLLINVCVHSSCSKLKEVAFLAQKLRDFWNSKSEENNDFGKKSEWPYVHDKKLRKNVCWKIFKVLEQKDFDTQTAQELAITIEENLRKKDPSMSSYYRNLFRKMIRDIKYLSPVVYRTVRNEVA
;
A
#
# COMPACT_ATOMS: atom_id res chain seq x y z
N MET A 1 49.92 19.11 -9.96
CA MET A 1 50.42 17.72 -9.89
C MET A 1 50.24 17.16 -11.28
N ASP A 2 51.33 17.10 -12.03
CA ASP A 2 51.31 16.67 -13.43
C ASP A 2 51.13 15.16 -13.47
N ASN A 3 49.87 14.73 -13.57
CA ASN A 3 49.52 13.34 -13.84
C ASN A 3 49.82 13.05 -15.31
N ASN A 4 51.10 12.93 -15.66
CA ASN A 4 51.51 12.36 -16.93
C ASN A 4 51.35 10.82 -16.86
N ASN A 5 50.15 10.38 -16.49
CA ASN A 5 49.81 8.97 -16.42
C ASN A 5 49.72 8.46 -17.86
N ASN A 6 50.70 7.68 -18.26
CA ASN A 6 50.64 6.91 -19.50
C ASN A 6 49.69 5.74 -19.26
N PHE A 7 48.44 5.91 -19.70
CA PHE A 7 47.48 4.82 -19.73
C PHE A 7 47.64 4.00 -21.01
N GLU A 8 47.35 2.70 -20.92
CA GLU A 8 47.49 1.74 -22.02
C GLU A 8 46.14 1.12 -22.43
N VAL A 9 46.09 0.55 -23.62
CA VAL A 9 44.92 -0.20 -24.11
C VAL A 9 44.73 -1.44 -23.23
N GLN A 10 43.47 -1.80 -22.95
CA GLN A 10 43.00 -2.83 -22.02
C GLN A 10 43.23 -2.51 -20.53
N GLN A 11 43.82 -1.38 -20.18
CA GLN A 11 43.97 -0.99 -18.78
C GLN A 11 42.60 -0.66 -18.14
N ILE A 12 42.41 -1.14 -16.92
CA ILE A 12 41.26 -0.81 -16.07
C ILE A 12 41.50 0.56 -15.44
N VAL A 13 40.51 1.45 -15.53
CA VAL A 13 40.59 2.82 -15.04
C VAL A 13 39.29 3.25 -14.38
N TRP A 14 39.36 4.32 -13.59
CA TRP A 14 38.17 5.08 -13.21
C TRP A 14 37.92 6.19 -14.22
N ALA A 15 36.73 6.22 -14.78
CA ALA A 15 36.31 7.21 -15.76
C ALA A 15 35.20 8.11 -15.21
N LYS A 16 35.22 9.39 -15.58
CA LYS A 16 34.26 10.40 -15.12
C LYS A 16 33.48 11.04 -16.26
N ILE A 17 32.16 10.89 -16.23
CA ILE A 17 31.22 11.66 -17.06
C ILE A 17 30.46 12.66 -16.19
N ARG A 18 30.04 13.80 -16.77
CA ARG A 18 29.20 14.79 -16.08
C ARG A 18 27.88 14.14 -15.63
N GLY A 19 27.51 14.34 -14.36
CA GLY A 19 26.26 13.81 -13.79
C GLY A 19 26.34 12.38 -13.23
N TYR A 20 27.42 11.64 -13.50
CA TYR A 20 27.62 10.28 -13.00
C TYR A 20 28.76 10.23 -11.97
N PRO A 21 28.82 9.23 -11.06
CA PRO A 21 29.98 9.05 -10.20
C PRO A 21 31.23 8.65 -11.02
N TRP A 22 32.38 8.54 -10.37
CA TRP A 22 33.51 7.83 -10.96
C TRP A 22 33.10 6.37 -11.18
N TRP A 23 33.28 5.88 -12.41
CA TRP A 23 32.80 4.58 -12.84
C TRP A 23 33.97 3.74 -13.38
N PRO A 24 34.05 2.44 -13.05
CA PRO A 24 35.13 1.60 -13.57
C PRO A 24 34.94 1.31 -15.07
N GLY A 25 36.00 1.40 -15.84
CA GLY A 25 35.98 1.17 -17.29
C GLY A 25 37.30 0.60 -17.80
N VAL A 26 37.27 0.16 -19.05
CA VAL A 26 38.42 -0.40 -19.76
C VAL A 26 38.78 0.53 -20.92
N ILE A 27 40.04 0.89 -21.06
CA ILE A 27 40.51 1.63 -22.23
C ILE A 27 40.51 0.69 -23.44
N HIS A 28 39.65 0.96 -24.42
CA HIS A 28 39.55 0.16 -25.63
C HIS A 28 40.53 0.63 -26.71
N SER A 29 40.64 1.94 -26.90
CA SER A 29 41.58 2.54 -27.86
C SER A 29 42.05 3.91 -27.38
N ILE A 30 43.19 4.36 -27.92
CA ILE A 30 43.80 5.65 -27.63
C ILE A 30 44.02 6.36 -28.97
N ASP A 31 43.36 7.50 -29.14
CA ASP A 31 43.50 8.35 -30.32
C ASP A 31 44.42 9.53 -29.99
N HIS A 32 45.36 9.80 -30.90
CA HIS A 32 46.23 10.97 -30.83
C HIS A 32 45.68 12.05 -31.76
N ARG A 33 45.10 13.11 -31.20
CA ARG A 33 44.68 14.27 -32.00
C ARG A 33 45.74 15.34 -31.92
N LYS A 34 46.32 15.67 -33.08
CA LYS A 34 47.18 16.85 -33.23
C LYS A 34 46.28 18.07 -33.32
N ASN A 35 46.10 18.77 -32.21
CA ASN A 35 45.61 20.14 -32.24
C ASN A 35 46.82 21.08 -32.38
N GLU A 36 46.62 22.27 -32.96
CA GLU A 36 47.68 23.25 -33.27
C GLU A 36 48.50 23.72 -32.05
N SER A 37 48.10 23.36 -30.83
CA SER A 37 48.73 23.83 -29.58
C SER A 37 49.20 22.73 -28.62
N GLU A 38 48.71 21.48 -28.70
CA GLU A 38 49.10 20.40 -27.78
C GLU A 38 48.71 19.01 -28.32
N ASP A 39 49.57 18.00 -28.09
CA ASP A 39 49.29 16.58 -28.37
C ASP A 39 48.31 16.03 -27.31
N GLU A 40 47.01 16.22 -27.51
CA GLU A 40 45.98 15.71 -26.59
C GLU A 40 45.64 14.25 -26.91
N LYS A 41 45.81 13.36 -25.92
CA LYS A 41 45.37 11.96 -26.00
C LYS A 41 43.89 11.86 -25.65
N ILE A 42 43.12 11.21 -26.52
CA ILE A 42 41.73 10.85 -26.28
C ILE A 42 41.64 9.35 -26.06
N PHE A 43 41.02 8.94 -24.97
CA PHE A 43 40.85 7.57 -24.56
C PHE A 43 39.41 7.15 -24.80
N ILE A 44 39.19 6.08 -25.55
CA ILE A 44 37.86 5.48 -25.71
C ILE A 44 37.68 4.46 -24.59
N VAL A 45 36.84 4.77 -23.62
CA VAL A 45 36.62 3.93 -22.44
C VAL A 45 35.28 3.22 -22.53
N TYR A 46 35.29 1.90 -22.35
CA TYR A 46 34.10 1.05 -22.28
C TYR A 46 33.75 0.85 -20.80
N PHE A 47 32.53 1.18 -20.40
CA PHE A 47 32.13 1.14 -18.99
C PHE A 47 31.76 -0.27 -18.54
N ILE A 48 32.24 -0.68 -17.38
CA ILE A 48 31.88 -1.98 -16.80
C ILE A 48 30.43 -1.92 -16.28
N GLY A 49 29.64 -2.92 -16.65
CA GLY A 49 28.21 -3.01 -16.39
C GLY A 49 27.33 -2.25 -17.37
N GLU A 50 27.89 -1.45 -18.29
CA GLU A 50 27.10 -0.73 -19.28
C GLU A 50 27.51 -1.10 -20.71
N ASN A 51 26.54 -1.16 -21.63
CA ASN A 51 26.83 -1.32 -23.07
C ASN A 51 27.06 0.07 -23.69
N THR A 52 27.86 0.91 -23.03
CA THR A 52 28.15 2.30 -23.38
C THR A 52 29.66 2.53 -23.37
N HIS A 53 30.10 3.52 -24.14
CA HIS A 53 31.48 3.98 -24.15
C HIS A 53 31.53 5.51 -24.19
N ALA A 54 32.67 6.09 -23.84
CA ALA A 54 32.90 7.53 -23.97
C ALA A 54 34.33 7.84 -24.40
N SER A 55 34.47 8.90 -25.19
CA SER A 55 35.75 9.52 -25.52
C SER A 55 36.11 10.53 -24.43
N LEU A 56 37.17 10.25 -23.68
CA LEU A 56 37.58 11.03 -22.51
C LEU A 56 39.02 11.49 -22.66
N THR A 57 39.35 12.64 -22.10
CA THR A 57 40.73 13.11 -22.00
C THR A 57 41.31 12.74 -20.64
N SER A 58 42.63 12.85 -20.47
CA SER A 58 43.34 12.40 -19.25
C SER A 58 42.77 12.99 -17.94
N LYS A 59 42.21 14.20 -17.97
CA LYS A 59 41.55 14.84 -16.82
C LYS A 59 40.33 14.09 -16.28
N TYR A 60 39.72 13.20 -17.07
CA TYR A 60 38.53 12.43 -16.69
C TYR A 60 38.83 10.95 -16.47
N ILE A 61 40.11 10.59 -16.39
CA ILE A 61 40.57 9.22 -16.18
C ILE A 61 41.55 9.20 -15.01
N ASN A 62 41.32 8.28 -14.07
CA ASN A 62 42.21 8.04 -12.95
C ASN A 62 42.62 6.57 -12.92
N ASP A 63 43.82 6.31 -12.41
CA ASP A 63 44.33 4.97 -12.21
C ASP A 63 43.41 4.17 -11.27
N PHE A 64 43.11 2.92 -11.66
CA PHE A 64 42.12 2.11 -10.96
C PHE A 64 42.54 1.75 -9.53
N GLU A 65 43.79 1.30 -9.36
CA GLU A 65 44.33 0.84 -8.08
C GLU A 65 44.56 2.01 -7.13
N LYS A 66 45.23 3.06 -7.59
CA LYS A 66 45.57 4.24 -6.78
C LYS A 66 44.36 4.92 -6.16
N PHE A 67 43.22 4.89 -6.85
CA PHE A 67 41.98 5.54 -6.40
C PHE A 67 40.89 4.57 -5.94
N TYR A 68 41.21 3.28 -5.80
CA TYR A 68 40.23 2.25 -5.44
C TYR A 68 39.51 2.57 -4.12
N ASP A 69 40.25 2.87 -3.05
CA ASP A 69 39.67 3.17 -1.73
C ASP A 69 38.81 4.44 -1.70
N GLN A 70 39.08 5.37 -2.63
CA GLN A 70 38.32 6.61 -2.72
C GLN A 70 36.98 6.39 -3.44
N TYR A 71 37.00 5.69 -4.57
CA TYR A 71 35.83 5.57 -5.45
C TYR A 71 34.99 4.31 -5.20
N SER A 72 35.52 3.31 -4.48
CA SER A 72 34.77 2.10 -4.10
C SER A 72 33.69 2.33 -3.03
N LYS A 73 33.71 3.48 -2.34
CA LYS A 73 32.80 3.83 -1.23
C LYS A 73 31.40 4.27 -1.70
N SER A 74 30.75 3.48 -2.55
CA SER A 74 29.40 3.76 -3.05
C SER A 74 28.32 3.02 -2.26
N LYS A 75 27.15 3.65 -2.07
CA LYS A 75 25.93 2.99 -1.57
C LYS A 75 25.11 2.32 -2.68
N ASN A 76 25.43 2.59 -3.94
CA ASN A 76 24.70 2.05 -5.07
C ASN A 76 25.15 0.61 -5.35
N LYS A 77 24.28 -0.36 -5.06
CA LYS A 77 24.53 -1.80 -5.26
C LYS A 77 24.97 -2.14 -6.68
N TRP A 78 24.42 -1.47 -7.69
CA TRP A 78 24.79 -1.70 -9.07
C TRP A 78 26.22 -1.26 -9.37
N LEU A 79 26.59 -0.06 -8.92
CA LEU A 79 27.97 0.42 -9.06
C LEU A 79 28.94 -0.49 -8.31
N LEU A 80 28.60 -0.95 -7.09
CA LEU A 80 29.41 -1.91 -6.35
C LEU A 80 29.64 -3.21 -7.12
N SER A 81 28.61 -3.75 -7.80
CA SER A 81 28.78 -4.91 -8.68
C SER A 81 29.75 -4.63 -9.83
N CYS A 82 29.67 -3.44 -10.45
CA CYS A 82 30.58 -3.04 -11.53
C CYS A 82 32.03 -2.88 -11.02
N ILE A 83 32.21 -2.34 -9.81
CA ILE A 83 33.52 -2.18 -9.17
C ILE A 83 34.14 -3.53 -8.85
N HIS A 84 33.34 -4.48 -8.37
CA HIS A 84 33.80 -5.84 -8.12
C HIS A 84 34.32 -6.50 -9.39
N ILE A 85 33.55 -6.44 -10.49
CA ILE A 85 34.02 -6.94 -11.80
C ILE A 85 35.28 -6.21 -12.26
N GLY A 86 35.36 -4.88 -12.09
CA GLY A 86 36.57 -4.12 -12.40
C GLY A 86 37.79 -4.60 -11.62
N LYS A 87 37.61 -5.01 -10.36
CA LYS A 87 38.67 -5.60 -9.54
C LYS A 87 39.08 -6.98 -10.07
N GLN A 88 38.12 -7.84 -10.43
CA GLN A 88 38.42 -9.15 -11.02
C GLN A 88 39.17 -9.05 -12.36
N LEU A 89 38.79 -8.09 -13.22
CA LEU A 89 39.53 -7.79 -14.45
C LEU A 89 40.94 -7.27 -14.16
N PHE A 90 41.08 -6.37 -13.18
CA PHE A 90 42.37 -5.82 -12.78
C PHE A 90 43.30 -6.89 -12.20
N ASP A 91 42.77 -7.81 -11.40
CA ASP A 91 43.52 -8.92 -10.79
C ASP A 91 43.80 -10.07 -11.78
N GLY A 92 43.29 -9.99 -13.01
CA GLY A 92 43.45 -11.02 -14.04
C GLY A 92 42.59 -12.27 -13.82
N GLU A 93 41.59 -12.23 -12.93
CA GLU A 93 40.63 -13.31 -12.72
C GLU A 93 39.62 -13.43 -13.87
N LEU A 94 39.38 -12.33 -14.58
CA LEU A 94 38.53 -12.25 -15.77
C LEU A 94 39.33 -11.67 -16.94
N ASP A 95 39.10 -12.19 -18.14
CA ASP A 95 39.68 -11.63 -19.36
C ASP A 95 38.93 -10.35 -19.78
N VAL A 96 39.68 -9.32 -20.13
CA VAL A 96 39.16 -8.06 -20.68
C VAL A 96 38.41 -8.30 -21.99
N MET A 97 38.79 -9.30 -22.78
CA MET A 97 38.09 -9.65 -24.02
C MET A 97 36.66 -10.14 -23.78
N ASP A 98 36.37 -10.65 -22.58
CA ASP A 98 35.02 -11.09 -22.19
C ASP A 98 34.12 -9.96 -21.68
N LEU A 99 34.59 -8.71 -21.67
CA LEU A 99 33.85 -7.58 -21.11
C LEU A 99 32.42 -7.45 -21.68
N VAL A 100 32.24 -7.71 -22.98
CA VAL A 100 30.91 -7.67 -23.63
C VAL A 100 29.98 -8.72 -23.02
N ASN A 101 30.46 -9.96 -22.88
CA ASN A 101 29.69 -11.07 -22.30
C ASN A 101 29.38 -10.82 -20.82
N VAL A 102 30.34 -10.26 -20.08
CA VAL A 102 30.19 -9.89 -18.67
C VAL A 102 29.13 -8.80 -18.51
N ASN A 103 29.19 -7.74 -19.33
CA ASN A 103 28.22 -6.65 -19.30
C ASN A 103 26.81 -7.15 -19.65
N ASP A 104 26.68 -7.97 -20.70
CA ASP A 104 25.38 -8.56 -21.07
C ASP A 104 24.80 -9.41 -19.95
N THR A 105 25.63 -10.16 -19.24
CA THR A 105 25.22 -10.99 -18.10
C THR A 105 24.77 -10.11 -16.93
N LEU A 106 25.54 -9.07 -16.57
CA LEU A 106 25.18 -8.11 -15.52
C LEU A 106 23.86 -7.40 -15.82
N ILE A 107 23.71 -6.89 -17.05
CA ILE A 107 22.50 -6.19 -17.50
C ILE A 107 21.29 -7.13 -17.47
N ARG A 108 21.45 -8.38 -17.93
CA ARG A 108 20.38 -9.40 -17.88
C ARG A 108 19.95 -9.69 -16.44
N ASN A 109 20.89 -9.85 -15.52
CA ASN A 109 20.61 -10.10 -14.11
C ASN A 109 19.91 -8.89 -13.45
N ARG A 110 20.32 -7.67 -13.79
CA ARG A 110 19.66 -6.44 -13.35
C ARG A 110 18.22 -6.35 -13.86
N ARG A 111 18.00 -6.66 -15.14
CA ARG A 111 16.65 -6.69 -15.76
C ARG A 111 15.77 -7.75 -15.10
N ARG A 112 16.27 -8.97 -14.87
CA ARG A 112 15.54 -10.05 -14.17
C ARG A 112 15.17 -9.66 -12.75
N SER A 113 16.08 -9.03 -12.02
CA SER A 113 15.83 -8.57 -10.65
C SER A 113 14.76 -7.49 -10.60
N LYS A 114 14.78 -6.56 -11.57
CA LYS A 114 13.74 -5.54 -11.71
C LYS A 114 12.39 -6.15 -12.11
N ALA A 115 12.38 -7.06 -13.09
CA ALA A 115 11.17 -7.75 -13.54
C ALA A 115 10.50 -8.56 -12.42
N LYS A 116 11.27 -9.33 -11.63
CA LYS A 116 10.74 -10.04 -10.45
C LYS A 116 10.14 -9.09 -9.42
N LYS A 117 10.76 -7.92 -9.23
CA LYS A 117 10.22 -6.90 -8.33
C LYS A 117 8.89 -6.36 -8.88
N ASP A 118 8.85 -5.99 -10.15
CA ASP A 118 7.66 -5.45 -10.81
C ASP A 118 6.51 -6.47 -10.88
N GLU A 119 6.83 -7.76 -11.06
CA GLU A 119 5.87 -8.87 -11.03
C GLU A 119 5.30 -9.06 -9.62
N CYS A 120 6.14 -8.99 -8.58
CA CYS A 120 5.70 -8.99 -7.18
C CYS A 120 4.84 -7.75 -6.82
N TYR A 121 5.13 -6.58 -7.41
CA TYR A 121 4.28 -5.39 -7.21
C TYR A 121 2.91 -5.56 -7.85
N LYS A 122 2.84 -6.14 -9.06
CA LYS A 122 1.58 -6.40 -9.76
C LYS A 122 0.71 -7.39 -8.98
N THR A 123 1.28 -8.47 -8.48
CA THR A 123 0.52 -9.48 -7.73
C THR A 123 -0.08 -8.95 -6.43
N VAL A 124 0.65 -8.14 -5.65
CA VAL A 124 0.10 -7.58 -4.39
C VAL A 124 -1.06 -6.60 -4.65
N ASN A 125 -0.97 -5.78 -5.69
CA ASN A 125 -2.06 -4.86 -6.04
C ASN A 125 -3.28 -5.64 -6.56
N GLU A 126 -3.08 -6.67 -7.37
CA GLU A 126 -4.14 -7.57 -7.81
C GLU A 126 -4.81 -8.27 -6.61
N GLN A 127 -4.03 -8.74 -5.63
CA GLN A 127 -4.55 -9.33 -4.40
C GLN A 127 -5.37 -8.34 -3.57
N LEU A 128 -4.92 -7.09 -3.44
CA LEU A 128 -5.69 -6.03 -2.76
C LEU A 128 -7.01 -5.72 -3.47
N ILE A 129 -7.00 -5.63 -4.80
CA ILE A 129 -8.21 -5.42 -5.61
C ILE A 129 -9.17 -6.60 -5.43
N ASN A 130 -8.67 -7.84 -5.48
CA ASN A 130 -9.48 -9.04 -5.29
C ASN A 130 -10.10 -9.11 -3.89
N LEU A 131 -9.33 -8.76 -2.85
CA LEU A 131 -9.84 -8.66 -1.48
C LEU A 131 -10.96 -7.61 -1.37
N LYS A 132 -10.74 -6.42 -1.94
CA LYS A 132 -11.72 -5.34 -1.94
C LYS A 132 -13.03 -5.75 -2.62
N LEU A 133 -12.95 -6.29 -3.83
CA LEU A 133 -14.12 -6.76 -4.59
C LEU A 133 -14.86 -7.88 -3.86
N CYS A 134 -14.12 -8.77 -3.18
CA CYS A 134 -14.72 -9.83 -2.36
C CYS A 134 -15.51 -9.25 -1.19
N LEU A 135 -14.93 -8.31 -0.44
CA LEU A 135 -15.61 -7.66 0.68
C LEU A 135 -16.85 -6.88 0.23
N GLU A 136 -16.75 -6.11 -0.86
CA GLU A 136 -17.89 -5.37 -1.41
C GLU A 136 -19.02 -6.32 -1.85
N LYS A 137 -18.66 -7.46 -2.46
CA LYS A 137 -19.64 -8.50 -2.81
C LYS A 137 -20.29 -9.09 -1.56
N GLN A 138 -19.53 -9.41 -0.51
CA GLN A 138 -20.05 -9.99 0.73
C GLN A 138 -20.97 -9.00 1.47
N ILE A 139 -20.60 -7.73 1.55
CA ILE A 139 -21.39 -6.67 2.18
C ILE A 139 -22.74 -6.48 1.46
N ASN A 140 -22.73 -6.49 0.13
CA ASN A 140 -23.93 -6.25 -0.66
C ASN A 140 -24.81 -7.49 -0.87
N SER A 141 -24.29 -8.68 -0.60
CA SER A 141 -25.03 -9.91 -0.80
C SER A 141 -25.55 -10.49 0.51
N ASP A 142 -26.82 -10.88 0.55
CA ASP A 142 -27.38 -11.74 1.62
C ASP A 142 -26.87 -13.19 1.52
N THR A 143 -25.68 -13.39 0.94
CA THR A 143 -25.13 -14.72 0.73
C THR A 143 -24.87 -15.35 2.09
N LYS A 144 -25.54 -16.47 2.36
CA LYS A 144 -25.26 -17.28 3.55
C LYS A 144 -23.79 -17.71 3.50
N LEU A 145 -23.00 -17.20 4.44
CA LEU A 145 -21.62 -17.62 4.65
C LEU A 145 -21.59 -19.11 4.97
N ASN A 146 -20.54 -19.81 4.54
CA ASN A 146 -20.43 -21.24 4.77
C ASN A 146 -20.08 -21.48 6.26
N PRO A 147 -20.98 -22.06 7.08
CA PRO A 147 -20.79 -22.16 8.52
C PRO A 147 -19.83 -23.29 8.92
N GLN A 148 -19.34 -24.09 7.97
CA GLN A 148 -18.59 -25.31 8.24
C GLN A 148 -17.29 -25.39 7.44
N LYS A 149 -16.27 -24.72 7.96
CA LYS A 149 -14.87 -25.06 7.67
C LYS A 149 -14.18 -25.48 8.97
N SER A 150 -13.15 -26.32 8.85
CA SER A 150 -12.51 -26.93 10.02
C SER A 150 -11.84 -25.88 10.90
N LYS A 151 -11.87 -26.10 12.21
CA LYS A 151 -11.14 -25.31 13.21
C LYS A 151 -9.66 -25.16 12.83
N ASP A 152 -9.08 -26.18 12.21
CA ASP A 152 -7.69 -26.21 11.75
C ASP A 152 -7.38 -25.14 10.69
N GLU A 153 -8.33 -24.83 9.78
CA GLU A 153 -8.14 -23.75 8.80
C GLU A 153 -8.09 -22.38 9.48
N LEU A 154 -8.96 -22.15 10.46
CA LEU A 154 -8.98 -20.91 11.25
C LEU A 154 -7.66 -20.73 12.03
N GLU A 155 -7.12 -21.79 12.62
CA GLU A 155 -5.83 -21.76 13.31
C GLU A 155 -4.68 -21.40 12.35
N LYS A 156 -4.68 -21.94 11.13
CA LYS A 156 -3.70 -21.58 10.09
C LYS A 156 -3.71 -20.08 9.77
N TYR A 157 -4.90 -19.47 9.63
CA TYR A 157 -5.02 -18.03 9.37
C TYR A 157 -4.58 -17.20 10.58
N GLN A 158 -4.91 -17.64 11.80
CA GLN A 158 -4.43 -16.99 13.03
C GLN A 158 -2.90 -16.95 13.08
N ASP A 159 -2.23 -18.08 12.82
CA ASP A 159 -0.78 -18.18 12.81
C ASP A 159 -0.14 -17.26 11.76
N SER A 160 -0.78 -17.15 10.59
CA SER A 160 -0.32 -16.29 9.50
C SER A 160 -0.39 -14.81 9.91
N ILE A 161 -1.48 -14.38 10.54
CA ILE A 161 -1.64 -13.03 11.07
C ILE A 161 -0.65 -12.76 12.22
N ILE A 162 -0.48 -13.71 13.15
CA ILE A 162 0.46 -13.57 14.29
C ILE A 162 1.90 -13.42 13.79
N ARG A 163 2.31 -14.24 12.81
CA ARG A 163 3.64 -14.16 12.20
C ARG A 163 3.89 -12.79 11.56
N PHE A 164 2.88 -12.26 10.88
CA PHE A 164 2.93 -10.93 10.30
C PHE A 164 3.08 -9.84 11.38
N ILE A 165 2.21 -9.85 12.40
CA ILE A 165 2.21 -8.88 13.51
C ILE A 165 3.54 -8.85 14.25
N ARG A 166 4.16 -10.01 14.49
CA ARG A 166 5.44 -10.13 15.23
C ARG A 166 6.66 -9.59 14.47
N GLY A 167 6.49 -9.01 13.28
CA GLY A 167 7.60 -8.39 12.54
C GLY A 167 8.48 -9.39 11.81
N ILE A 168 8.18 -10.69 11.88
CA ILE A 168 8.88 -11.73 11.11
C ILE A 168 8.65 -11.53 9.60
N ALA A 169 7.56 -10.84 9.24
CA ALA A 169 7.13 -10.65 7.87
C ALA A 169 6.71 -9.19 7.60
N GLN A 170 7.54 -8.18 7.91
CA GLN A 170 7.29 -6.79 7.47
C GLN A 170 7.91 -6.48 6.09
N GLN A 171 8.31 -7.51 5.35
CA GLN A 171 8.76 -7.37 3.97
C GLN A 171 7.56 -7.26 3.02
N GLU A 172 7.75 -6.64 1.87
CA GLU A 172 6.65 -6.43 0.92
C GLU A 172 6.02 -7.74 0.39
N SER A 173 6.78 -8.83 0.37
CA SER A 173 6.31 -10.17 -0.02
C SER A 173 5.24 -10.75 0.90
N SER A 174 5.23 -10.39 2.18
CA SER A 174 4.25 -10.91 3.14
C SER A 174 2.90 -10.21 3.07
N VAL A 175 2.84 -9.03 2.42
CA VAL A 175 1.59 -8.30 2.21
C VAL A 175 0.64 -9.13 1.36
N GLY A 176 1.17 -9.82 0.35
CA GLY A 176 0.37 -10.72 -0.49
C GLY A 176 -0.21 -11.89 0.29
N GLU A 177 0.63 -12.58 1.07
CA GLU A 177 0.16 -13.68 1.96
C GLU A 177 -0.91 -13.21 2.95
N LEU A 178 -0.76 -12.00 3.48
CA LEU A 178 -1.74 -11.39 4.38
C LEU A 178 -3.05 -11.06 3.64
N CYS A 179 -2.98 -10.52 2.43
CA CYS A 179 -4.17 -10.27 1.60
C CYS A 179 -4.93 -11.57 1.30
N ASP A 180 -4.21 -12.64 0.92
CA ASP A 180 -4.82 -13.95 0.68
C ASP A 180 -5.46 -14.51 1.95
N CYS A 181 -4.79 -14.35 3.11
CA CYS A 181 -5.33 -14.73 4.41
C CYS A 181 -6.63 -13.98 4.73
N LEU A 182 -6.66 -12.65 4.53
CA LEU A 182 -7.86 -11.84 4.75
C LEU A 182 -8.98 -12.17 3.75
N TYR A 183 -8.62 -12.50 2.52
CA TYR A 183 -9.56 -12.89 1.47
C TYR A 183 -10.21 -14.23 1.79
N GLU A 184 -9.45 -15.20 2.31
CA GLU A 184 -10.05 -16.43 2.78
C GLU A 184 -10.92 -16.18 4.01
N LEU A 185 -10.44 -15.39 4.99
CA LEU A 185 -11.21 -15.06 6.20
C LEU A 185 -12.54 -14.36 5.90
N SER A 186 -12.64 -13.56 4.84
CA SER A 186 -13.89 -12.89 4.47
C SER A 186 -15.01 -13.84 4.06
N LYS A 187 -14.70 -15.10 3.79
CA LYS A 187 -15.65 -16.15 3.44
C LYS A 187 -16.25 -16.86 4.66
N PHE A 188 -15.78 -16.55 5.87
CA PHE A 188 -16.22 -17.19 7.10
C PHE A 188 -17.20 -16.32 7.87
N ASP A 189 -18.20 -16.98 8.48
CA ASP A 189 -19.02 -16.37 9.53
C ASP A 189 -18.26 -16.46 10.86
N ILE A 190 -17.68 -15.34 11.26
CA ILE A 190 -16.86 -15.27 12.46
C ILE A 190 -17.70 -14.58 13.54
N SER A 191 -17.98 -15.32 14.61
CA SER A 191 -18.73 -14.77 15.73
C SER A 191 -18.00 -13.59 16.38
N TYR A 192 -18.79 -12.62 16.83
CA TYR A 192 -18.33 -11.55 17.72
C TYR A 192 -17.53 -12.16 18.89
N GLN A 193 -16.38 -11.57 19.23
CA GLN A 193 -15.43 -12.01 20.28
C GLN A 193 -14.52 -13.20 19.97
N SER A 194 -14.48 -13.71 18.75
CA SER A 194 -13.52 -14.76 18.39
C SER A 194 -12.05 -14.27 18.58
N PRO A 195 -11.09 -15.17 18.84
CA PRO A 195 -9.66 -14.82 18.88
C PRO A 195 -9.18 -14.12 17.61
N ILE A 196 -9.76 -14.46 16.46
CA ILE A 196 -9.42 -13.89 15.17
C ILE A 196 -9.84 -12.42 15.07
N GLU A 197 -10.99 -12.03 15.64
CA GLU A 197 -11.43 -10.63 15.64
C GLU A 197 -10.44 -9.74 16.41
N LYS A 198 -9.93 -10.25 17.53
CA LYS A 198 -8.91 -9.58 18.34
C LYS A 198 -7.60 -9.44 17.56
N LEU A 199 -7.20 -10.48 16.82
CA LEU A 199 -6.02 -10.45 15.96
C LEU A 199 -6.17 -9.45 14.80
N ILE A 200 -7.35 -9.39 14.17
CA ILE A 200 -7.63 -8.40 13.12
C ILE A 200 -7.55 -6.98 13.67
N LYS A 201 -8.06 -6.72 14.88
CA LYS A 201 -7.92 -5.42 15.54
C LYS A 201 -6.45 -5.04 15.78
N LEU A 202 -5.64 -6.00 16.23
CA LEU A 202 -4.19 -5.79 16.41
C LEU A 202 -3.50 -5.54 15.06
N LEU A 203 -3.87 -6.31 14.03
CA LEU A 203 -3.35 -6.15 12.67
C LEU A 203 -3.63 -4.74 12.12
N ILE A 204 -4.87 -4.26 12.25
CA ILE A 204 -5.28 -2.91 11.84
C ILE A 204 -4.40 -1.86 12.52
N ASN A 205 -4.21 -1.97 13.84
CA ASN A 205 -3.39 -1.04 14.60
C ASN A 205 -1.92 -1.03 14.12
N VAL A 206 -1.34 -2.21 13.86
CA VAL A 206 0.04 -2.30 13.36
C VAL A 206 0.16 -1.68 11.96
N CYS A 207 -0.79 -1.98 11.08
CA CYS A 207 -0.75 -1.58 9.68
C CYS A 207 -1.06 -0.09 9.46
N VAL A 208 -1.95 0.53 10.26
CA VAL A 208 -2.29 1.96 10.16
C VAL A 208 -1.07 2.87 10.41
N HIS A 209 -0.19 2.47 11.32
CA HIS A 209 1.01 3.24 11.69
C HIS A 209 2.21 2.96 10.78
N SER A 210 2.08 2.07 9.80
CA SER A 210 3.17 1.77 8.86
C SER A 210 3.45 2.93 7.91
N SER A 211 4.71 3.09 7.50
CA SER A 211 5.08 4.02 6.42
C SER A 211 4.71 3.49 5.02
N CYS A 212 4.39 2.20 4.89
CA CYS A 212 4.01 1.56 3.64
C CYS A 212 2.54 1.85 3.30
N SER A 213 2.27 2.44 2.13
CA SER A 213 0.91 2.73 1.66
C SER A 213 0.05 1.48 1.53
N LYS A 214 0.60 0.38 1.02
CA LYS A 214 -0.10 -0.90 0.88
C LYS A 214 -0.57 -1.46 2.22
N LEU A 215 0.25 -1.34 3.27
CA LEU A 215 -0.15 -1.78 4.60
C LEU A 215 -1.29 -0.94 5.16
N LYS A 216 -1.31 0.37 4.92
CA LYS A 216 -2.46 1.21 5.27
C LYS A 216 -3.73 0.77 4.54
N GLU A 217 -3.61 0.37 3.27
CA GLU A 217 -4.74 -0.17 2.50
C GLU A 217 -5.22 -1.52 3.07
N VAL A 218 -4.31 -2.42 3.43
CA VAL A 218 -4.65 -3.65 4.15
C VAL A 218 -5.37 -3.35 5.47
N ALA A 219 -4.92 -2.35 6.23
CA ALA A 219 -5.58 -1.94 7.48
C ALA A 219 -7.02 -1.49 7.22
N PHE A 220 -7.25 -0.73 6.16
CA PHE A 220 -8.58 -0.28 5.75
C PHE A 220 -9.48 -1.45 5.36
N LEU A 221 -8.99 -2.40 4.55
CA LEU A 221 -9.75 -3.59 4.16
C LEU A 221 -10.04 -4.52 5.34
N ALA A 222 -9.08 -4.70 6.25
CA ALA A 222 -9.27 -5.47 7.48
C ALA A 222 -10.30 -4.79 8.41
N GLN A 223 -10.32 -3.46 8.47
CA GLN A 223 -11.34 -2.71 9.21
C GLN A 223 -12.74 -2.93 8.61
N LYS A 224 -12.88 -2.83 7.27
CA LYS A 224 -14.14 -3.17 6.58
C LYS A 224 -14.62 -4.59 6.86
N LEU A 225 -13.71 -5.56 6.81
CA LEU A 225 -14.02 -6.96 7.12
C LEU A 225 -14.53 -7.11 8.56
N ARG A 226 -13.89 -6.44 9.52
CA ARG A 226 -14.32 -6.45 10.92
C ARG A 226 -15.69 -5.82 11.10
N ASP A 227 -15.97 -4.70 10.43
CA ASP A 227 -17.27 -4.03 10.49
C ASP A 227 -18.38 -4.91 9.89
N PHE A 228 -18.08 -5.63 8.81
CA PHE A 228 -18.98 -6.63 8.23
C PHE A 228 -19.37 -7.74 9.23
N TRP A 229 -18.40 -8.34 9.93
CA TRP A 229 -18.70 -9.35 10.95
C TRP A 229 -19.53 -8.78 12.11
N ASN A 230 -19.26 -7.55 12.54
CA ASN A 230 -20.03 -6.91 13.61
C ASN A 230 -21.50 -6.74 13.21
N SER A 231 -21.76 -6.23 11.99
CA SER A 231 -23.13 -6.07 11.47
C SER A 231 -23.89 -7.40 11.42
N LYS A 232 -23.24 -8.48 10.96
CA LYS A 232 -23.87 -9.82 10.92
C LYS A 232 -24.17 -10.38 12.31
N SER A 233 -23.30 -10.10 13.29
CA SER A 233 -23.54 -10.54 14.67
C SER A 233 -24.74 -9.83 15.31
N GLU A 234 -25.04 -8.58 14.91
CA GLU A 234 -26.21 -7.84 15.37
C GLU A 234 -27.51 -8.39 14.75
N GLU A 235 -27.51 -8.72 13.45
CA GLU A 235 -28.64 -9.34 12.76
C GLU A 235 -29.04 -10.70 13.38
N ASN A 236 -28.05 -11.54 13.70
CA ASN A 236 -28.30 -12.85 14.30
C ASN A 236 -28.82 -12.76 15.75
N ASN A 237 -28.53 -11.68 16.46
CA ASN A 237 -29.08 -11.44 17.80
C ASN A 237 -30.51 -10.89 17.78
N ASP A 238 -30.98 -10.36 16.65
CA ASP A 238 -32.30 -9.74 16.52
C ASP A 238 -33.40 -10.75 16.10
N PHE A 239 -33.06 -11.86 15.45
CA PHE A 239 -34.05 -12.88 15.04
C PHE A 239 -34.59 -13.77 16.17
N GLY A 240 -33.97 -13.77 17.35
CA GLY A 240 -34.43 -14.51 18.54
C GLY A 240 -35.15 -13.64 19.58
N LYS A 241 -35.02 -12.33 19.48
CA LYS A 241 -35.80 -11.37 20.27
C LYS A 241 -36.67 -10.63 19.28
N LYS A 242 -37.94 -11.04 19.15
CA LYS A 242 -39.01 -10.08 18.81
C LYS A 242 -38.66 -8.81 19.56
N SER A 243 -38.25 -7.77 18.86
CA SER A 243 -37.73 -6.58 19.51
C SER A 243 -38.80 -6.14 20.51
N GLU A 244 -38.54 -6.41 21.78
CA GLU A 244 -39.15 -5.64 22.85
C GLU A 244 -38.53 -4.28 22.64
N TRP A 245 -39.13 -3.53 21.71
CA TRP A 245 -38.92 -2.11 21.56
C TRP A 245 -38.86 -1.59 22.98
N PRO A 246 -37.73 -0.99 23.41
CA PRO A 246 -37.59 -0.55 24.79
C PRO A 246 -38.85 0.24 25.12
N TYR A 247 -39.56 -0.24 26.14
CA TYR A 247 -40.92 0.16 26.43
C TYR A 247 -41.05 1.68 26.30
N VAL A 248 -41.86 2.13 25.34
CA VAL A 248 -42.00 3.56 25.09
C VAL A 248 -42.93 4.13 26.15
N HIS A 249 -42.34 4.78 27.16
CA HIS A 249 -43.08 5.37 28.29
C HIS A 249 -44.20 6.32 27.84
N ASP A 250 -43.97 7.12 26.78
CA ASP A 250 -44.97 8.05 26.25
C ASP A 250 -45.19 7.85 24.74
N LYS A 251 -46.05 6.88 24.39
CA LYS A 251 -46.42 6.56 23.01
C LYS A 251 -47.05 7.75 22.27
N LYS A 252 -47.77 8.63 22.99
CA LYS A 252 -48.43 9.81 22.41
C LYS A 252 -47.41 10.86 22.03
N LEU A 253 -46.43 11.12 22.89
CA LEU A 253 -45.31 12.01 22.59
C LEU A 253 -44.51 11.50 21.41
N ARG A 254 -44.18 10.20 21.36
CA ARG A 254 -43.47 9.60 20.22
C ARG A 254 -44.20 9.84 18.91
N LYS A 255 -45.50 9.52 18.85
CA LYS A 255 -46.32 9.74 17.65
C LYS A 255 -46.30 11.20 17.22
N ASN A 256 -46.43 12.13 18.17
CA ASN A 256 -46.40 13.56 17.90
C ASN A 256 -45.03 14.04 17.39
N VAL A 257 -43.94 13.48 17.90
CA VAL A 257 -42.56 13.78 17.47
C VAL A 257 -42.32 13.26 16.06
N CYS A 258 -42.60 11.98 15.78
CA CYS A 258 -42.51 11.41 14.43
C CYS A 258 -43.32 12.23 13.42
N TRP A 259 -44.58 12.55 13.74
CA TRP A 259 -45.46 13.32 12.87
C TRP A 259 -44.92 14.73 12.60
N LYS A 260 -44.35 15.39 13.61
CA LYS A 260 -43.72 16.71 13.43
C LYS A 260 -42.46 16.64 12.56
N ILE A 261 -41.59 15.64 12.75
CA ILE A 261 -40.41 15.46 11.91
C ILE A 261 -40.84 15.23 10.46
N PHE A 262 -41.80 14.30 10.27
CA PHE A 262 -42.39 14.01 8.97
C PHE A 262 -42.92 15.27 8.28
N LYS A 263 -43.72 16.10 8.97
CA LYS A 263 -44.25 17.33 8.38
C LYS A 263 -43.19 18.35 8.00
N VAL A 264 -42.10 18.45 8.76
CA VAL A 264 -41.00 19.35 8.41
C VAL A 264 -40.23 18.82 7.19
N LEU A 265 -40.06 17.50 7.06
CA LEU A 265 -39.42 16.88 5.89
C LEU A 265 -40.31 17.00 4.63
N GLU A 266 -41.62 16.81 4.77
CA GLU A 266 -42.59 16.99 3.67
C GLU A 266 -42.60 18.44 3.17
N GLN A 267 -42.54 19.43 4.07
CA GLN A 267 -42.38 20.86 3.72
C GLN A 267 -41.05 21.19 3.02
N LYS A 268 -40.10 20.26 3.03
CA LYS A 268 -38.82 20.35 2.35
C LYS A 268 -38.80 19.51 1.08
N ASP A 269 -39.94 19.10 0.53
CA ASP A 269 -40.02 18.34 -0.73
C ASP A 269 -39.33 16.96 -0.67
N PHE A 270 -39.23 16.35 0.52
CA PHE A 270 -38.95 14.91 0.62
C PHE A 270 -40.19 14.12 0.23
N ASP A 271 -40.03 13.01 -0.48
CA ASP A 271 -41.14 12.12 -0.78
C ASP A 271 -41.72 11.51 0.51
N THR A 272 -43.02 11.23 0.50
CA THR A 272 -43.78 10.77 1.67
C THR A 272 -43.15 9.54 2.34
N GLN A 273 -42.68 8.58 1.56
CA GLN A 273 -42.12 7.34 2.09
C GLN A 273 -40.76 7.61 2.77
N THR A 274 -39.85 8.28 2.08
CA THR A 274 -38.54 8.66 2.63
C THR A 274 -38.69 9.54 3.86
N ALA A 275 -39.63 10.50 3.85
CA ALA A 275 -39.91 11.37 4.99
C ALA A 275 -40.39 10.56 6.21
N GLN A 276 -41.21 9.52 5.99
CA GLN A 276 -41.69 8.65 7.06
C GLN A 276 -40.56 7.77 7.64
N GLU A 277 -39.75 7.14 6.80
CA GLU A 277 -38.59 6.34 7.21
C GLU A 277 -37.57 7.17 8.00
N LEU A 278 -37.29 8.39 7.51
CA LEU A 278 -36.39 9.32 8.20
C LEU A 278 -36.96 9.79 9.53
N ALA A 279 -38.26 10.10 9.59
CA ALA A 279 -38.90 10.51 10.84
C ALA A 279 -38.79 9.43 11.92
N ILE A 280 -38.96 8.16 11.55
CA ILE A 280 -38.79 7.02 12.46
C ILE A 280 -37.33 6.89 12.91
N THR A 281 -36.40 6.87 11.97
CA THR A 281 -34.95 6.72 12.24
C THR A 281 -34.42 7.85 13.15
N ILE A 282 -34.81 9.10 12.87
CA ILE A 282 -34.41 10.26 13.65
C ILE A 282 -34.99 10.17 15.06
N GLU A 283 -36.26 9.79 15.20
CA GLU A 283 -36.90 9.61 16.51
C GLU A 283 -36.22 8.51 17.34
N GLU A 284 -35.86 7.40 16.72
CA GLU A 284 -35.11 6.31 17.35
C GLU A 284 -33.75 6.77 17.86
N ASN A 285 -33.03 7.55 17.06
CA ASN A 285 -31.74 8.11 17.47
C ASN A 285 -31.88 9.09 18.65
N LEU A 286 -32.98 9.83 18.74
CA LEU A 286 -33.28 10.64 19.91
C LEU A 286 -33.55 9.78 21.14
N ARG A 287 -34.33 8.69 21.00
CA ARG A 287 -34.61 7.76 22.12
C ARG A 287 -33.39 6.99 22.57
N LYS A 288 -32.48 6.63 21.67
CA LYS A 288 -31.18 6.02 22.04
C LYS A 288 -30.39 6.92 22.99
N LYS A 289 -30.55 8.26 22.88
CA LYS A 289 -29.91 9.23 23.78
C LYS A 289 -30.67 9.45 25.09
N ASP A 290 -31.99 9.37 25.06
CA ASP A 290 -32.84 9.48 26.25
C ASP A 290 -34.09 8.58 26.13
N PRO A 291 -34.00 7.32 26.59
CA PRO A 291 -35.11 6.36 26.49
C PRO A 291 -36.33 6.74 27.33
N SER A 292 -36.12 7.54 28.39
CA SER A 292 -37.19 7.96 29.31
C SER A 292 -38.12 9.02 28.72
N MET A 293 -37.75 9.60 27.57
CA MET A 293 -38.46 10.70 26.91
C MET A 293 -38.66 11.92 27.82
N SER A 294 -37.65 12.22 28.64
CA SER A 294 -37.70 13.30 29.63
C SER A 294 -37.74 14.71 29.01
N SER A 295 -37.63 15.74 29.85
CA SER A 295 -37.43 17.12 29.38
C SER A 295 -36.16 17.26 28.52
N TYR A 296 -35.14 16.43 28.75
CA TYR A 296 -33.92 16.39 27.95
C TYR A 296 -34.18 15.91 26.52
N TYR A 297 -34.91 14.80 26.34
CA TYR A 297 -35.39 14.36 25.02
C TYR A 297 -36.14 15.47 24.27
N ARG A 298 -37.06 16.18 24.94
CA ARG A 298 -37.80 17.29 24.32
C ARG A 298 -36.88 18.43 23.86
N ASN A 299 -35.81 18.70 24.61
CA ASN A 299 -34.81 19.70 24.23
C ASN A 299 -33.96 19.24 23.04
N LEU A 300 -33.55 17.96 22.99
CA LEU A 300 -32.87 17.38 21.83
C LEU A 300 -33.75 17.45 20.58
N PHE A 301 -35.02 17.07 20.72
CA PHE A 301 -36.01 17.17 19.65
C PHE A 301 -36.15 18.60 19.11
N ARG A 302 -36.26 19.62 19.97
CA ARG A 302 -36.34 21.02 19.52
C ARG A 302 -35.08 21.49 18.80
N LYS A 303 -33.89 21.06 19.23
CA LYS A 303 -32.63 21.36 18.55
C LYS A 303 -32.62 20.73 17.16
N MET A 304 -32.88 19.43 17.09
CA MET A 304 -32.90 18.66 15.85
C MET A 304 -33.95 19.17 14.85
N ILE A 305 -35.15 19.59 15.28
CA ILE A 305 -36.12 20.23 14.37
C ILE A 305 -35.58 21.53 13.76
N ARG A 306 -34.78 22.31 14.50
CA ARG A 306 -34.15 23.51 13.92
C ARG A 306 -33.16 23.11 12.84
N ASP A 307 -32.36 22.08 13.08
CA ASP A 307 -31.36 21.61 12.12
C ASP A 307 -32.01 21.06 10.84
N ILE A 308 -33.08 20.26 10.95
CA ILE A 308 -33.83 19.75 9.79
C ILE A 308 -34.40 20.89 8.95
N LYS A 309 -34.85 21.99 9.57
CA LYS A 309 -35.36 23.15 8.81
C LYS A 309 -34.31 23.80 7.91
N TYR A 310 -33.02 23.60 8.18
CA TYR A 310 -31.93 24.07 7.33
C TYR A 310 -31.42 23.01 6.34
N LEU A 311 -31.92 21.77 6.41
CA LEU A 311 -31.52 20.69 5.52
C LEU A 311 -32.13 20.89 4.12
N SER A 312 -31.27 20.80 3.10
CA SER A 312 -31.70 20.74 1.69
C SER A 312 -31.80 19.28 1.23
N PRO A 313 -32.87 18.89 0.51
CA PRO A 313 -33.02 17.53 -0.03
C PRO A 313 -31.90 17.12 -0.98
N VAL A 314 -31.34 18.11 -1.70
CA VAL A 314 -30.24 17.88 -2.63
C VAL A 314 -28.99 17.49 -1.85
N VAL A 315 -28.65 18.25 -0.82
CA VAL A 315 -27.50 17.98 0.05
C VAL A 315 -27.65 16.63 0.74
N TYR A 316 -28.84 16.30 1.24
CA TYR A 316 -29.10 15.01 1.86
C TYR A 316 -28.89 13.84 0.89
N ARG A 317 -29.39 13.94 -0.36
CA ARG A 317 -29.20 12.92 -1.38
C ARG A 317 -27.74 12.75 -1.76
N THR A 318 -26.99 13.84 -1.90
CA THR A 318 -25.55 13.79 -2.18
C THR A 318 -24.80 13.06 -1.08
N VAL A 319 -25.02 13.42 0.18
CA VAL A 319 -24.35 12.77 1.32
C VAL A 319 -24.75 11.31 1.46
N ARG A 320 -26.03 10.97 1.25
CA ARG A 320 -26.50 9.58 1.34
C ARG A 320 -25.87 8.70 0.26
N ASN A 321 -25.73 9.21 -0.96
CA ASN A 321 -25.13 8.49 -2.09
C ASN A 321 -23.60 8.42 -2.05
N GLU A 322 -22.93 9.23 -1.21
CA GLU A 322 -21.49 9.11 -0.94
C GLU A 322 -21.18 8.07 0.14
N VAL A 323 -22.17 7.73 0.97
CA VAL A 323 -22.05 6.79 2.09
C VAL A 323 -22.60 5.40 1.75
N ALA A 324 -23.51 5.30 0.78
CA ALA A 324 -23.97 4.05 0.18
C ALA A 324 -23.09 3.69 -1.03
#